data_AF-F5SX05-F1
#
_entry.id   AF-F5SX05-F1
#
_cell.length_a   1.000
_cell.length_b   1.000
_cell.length_c   1.000
_cell.angle_alpha   90.00
_cell.angle_beta   90.00
_cell.angle_gamma   90.00
#
_symmetry.space_group_name_H-M   'P 1'
#
loop_
_entity.id
_entity.type
_entity.pdbx_description
1 polymer ?
#
loop_
_entity_poly.entity_id
_entity_poly.type
_entity_poly.pdbx_seq_one_letter_code
_entity_poly.pdbx_strand_id
1 'polypeptide(L)'
;MKRIGWLLCILYSSSAFSAGEVEIPLLAETTHLQSAISRVLEFDENGKATLGEDPCNRIDLSDMKVATADTQLSVDMAVAATTGVRVFGTCRGLTPWQGRLALKLTPQVTASGLAIEFVPAAIELSRPDNSPGILSKPVQLIADALVLPRMKRVKIDLAGPLNELDGLIEQLLGPNSTQGIEQSLVQRTHIARLQTEEDGVRAWLAFQVRASEPSVEKPEPVLDVNEVAQWQTLEDEFDGFLTTIISTLAESTNSHDLRMELLAILLDARYAIAEALTVDNPESDPVRELFLTTWERLRPLMNELEGLETPGLEVDYRLAAFIAGGDALRALDALGPEYGLEITRDGLRRLARLLLAGTAPPTFTPLPLEVDEEFRDLFGFDTGKKSISPSTELSQHIIDSFGLLGGWLLPAAYAATMSPAEALKGLVPQRDNLNDYLDLVASLLQEQSSTWLAQNKKMPDRLTDRLDPLVRATAWKESCWRQFAGSSKDPQVLRSAVGAVGMMQINGRVWRKVYDLDRLVDEVDYNVNAGIDILTHYMIDYAIRRGEHEQPGGDDNLIKASYAAYNGGPGQLARYRRDDTPARLKSIDNTFWSYYTSFNSGQLPDVSTCYVVGN
;
A
#
# COMPACT_ATOMS: atom_id res chain seq x y z
N MET A 1 -20.50 -29.01 -74.70
CA MET A 1 -20.25 -28.97 -73.24
C MET A 1 -18.95 -28.20 -73.02
N LYS A 2 -19.04 -27.01 -72.42
CA LYS A 2 -17.95 -26.04 -72.27
C LYS A 2 -17.14 -26.32 -70.99
N ARG A 3 -15.81 -26.31 -71.08
CA ARG A 3 -14.89 -26.16 -69.95
C ARG A 3 -14.04 -24.93 -70.22
N ILE A 4 -14.20 -23.88 -69.42
CA ILE A 4 -13.30 -22.73 -69.34
C ILE A 4 -13.06 -22.48 -67.84
N GLY A 5 -11.77 -22.37 -67.49
CA GLY A 5 -11.28 -22.28 -66.13
C GLY A 5 -11.68 -21.00 -65.41
N TRP A 6 -11.70 -21.10 -64.08
CA TRP A 6 -11.83 -19.96 -63.18
C TRP A 6 -10.51 -19.75 -62.45
N LEU A 7 -9.98 -18.53 -62.59
CA LEU A 7 -8.92 -17.98 -61.76
C LEU A 7 -9.42 -17.91 -60.31
N LEU A 8 -8.59 -18.41 -59.38
CA LEU A 8 -8.75 -18.18 -57.95
C LEU A 8 -7.96 -16.91 -57.59
N CYS A 9 -8.65 -15.80 -57.34
CA CYS A 9 -8.05 -14.64 -56.68
C CYS A 9 -7.97 -14.93 -55.18
N ILE A 10 -6.76 -15.19 -54.68
CA ILE A 10 -6.47 -15.15 -53.25
C ILE A 10 -6.35 -13.66 -52.89
N LEU A 11 -7.44 -13.08 -52.38
CA LEU A 11 -7.38 -11.82 -51.66
C LEU A 11 -6.78 -12.12 -50.29
N TYR A 12 -5.54 -11.69 -50.10
CA TYR A 12 -4.97 -11.43 -48.78
C TYR A 12 -5.87 -10.40 -48.10
N SER A 13 -6.75 -10.84 -47.21
CA SER A 13 -7.36 -9.97 -46.21
C SER A 13 -6.25 -9.61 -45.23
N SER A 14 -5.76 -8.38 -45.36
CA SER A 14 -4.92 -7.71 -44.37
C SER A 14 -5.57 -7.88 -43.01
N SER A 15 -4.85 -8.48 -42.07
CA SER A 15 -5.20 -8.49 -40.66
C SER A 15 -5.33 -7.03 -40.21
N ALA A 16 -6.56 -6.54 -40.06
CA ALA A 16 -6.79 -5.36 -39.26
C ALA A 16 -6.38 -5.77 -37.84
N PHE A 17 -5.21 -5.27 -37.39
CA PHE A 17 -4.83 -5.29 -35.98
C PHE A 17 -6.01 -4.75 -35.19
N SER A 18 -6.68 -5.62 -34.43
CA SER A 18 -7.82 -5.22 -33.61
C SER A 18 -7.28 -4.32 -32.51
N ALA A 19 -7.74 -3.07 -32.45
CA ALA A 19 -7.47 -2.21 -31.31
C ALA A 19 -8.26 -2.73 -30.11
N GLY A 20 -7.61 -2.94 -28.97
CA GLY A 20 -8.29 -3.23 -27.71
C GLY A 20 -8.83 -1.93 -27.12
N GLU A 21 -10.13 -1.86 -26.85
CA GLU A 21 -10.74 -0.76 -26.10
C GLU A 21 -10.68 -1.09 -24.61
N VAL A 22 -10.11 -0.18 -23.81
CA VAL A 22 -9.99 -0.32 -22.36
C VAL A 22 -10.86 0.74 -21.69
N GLU A 23 -11.69 0.32 -20.74
CA GLU A 23 -12.48 1.23 -19.90
C GLU A 23 -11.96 1.25 -18.45
N ILE A 24 -11.67 2.44 -17.92
CA ILE A 24 -11.32 2.66 -16.50
C ILE A 24 -12.47 3.41 -15.81
N PRO A 25 -13.04 2.89 -14.71
CA PRO A 25 -14.08 3.60 -13.97
C PRO A 25 -13.46 4.68 -13.06
N LEU A 26 -14.07 5.86 -13.06
CA LEU A 26 -13.79 6.98 -12.16
C LEU A 26 -15.09 7.37 -11.45
N LEU A 27 -15.12 7.41 -10.12
CA LEU A 27 -16.29 7.84 -9.35
C LEU A 27 -16.10 9.27 -8.87
N ALA A 28 -17.06 10.15 -9.17
CA ALA A 28 -17.15 11.48 -8.59
C ALA A 28 -18.19 11.45 -7.45
N GLU A 29 -17.71 11.42 -6.21
CA GLU A 29 -18.58 11.32 -5.04
C GLU A 29 -19.44 12.57 -4.80
N THR A 30 -20.58 12.38 -4.14
CA THR A 30 -21.53 13.46 -3.82
C THR A 30 -20.92 14.60 -3.00
N THR A 31 -19.96 14.31 -2.11
CA THR A 31 -19.20 15.28 -1.30
C THR A 31 -18.41 16.25 -2.18
N HIS A 32 -17.68 15.72 -3.16
CA HIS A 32 -16.91 16.49 -4.14
C HIS A 32 -17.82 17.34 -5.05
N LEU A 33 -18.91 16.73 -5.52
CA LEU A 33 -19.93 17.42 -6.31
C LEU A 33 -20.55 18.57 -5.54
N GLN A 34 -20.83 18.39 -4.24
CA GLN A 34 -21.32 19.44 -3.36
C GLN A 34 -20.33 20.61 -3.27
N SER A 35 -19.03 20.33 -3.09
CA SER A 35 -18.00 21.36 -3.06
C SER A 35 -17.89 22.15 -4.37
N ALA A 36 -18.01 21.47 -5.52
CA ALA A 36 -18.01 22.13 -6.84
C ALA A 36 -19.23 23.05 -7.04
N ILE A 37 -20.42 22.58 -6.65
CA ILE A 37 -21.68 23.34 -6.76
C ILE A 37 -21.67 24.53 -5.80
N SER A 38 -21.17 24.33 -4.57
CA SER A 38 -21.01 25.36 -3.54
C SER A 38 -20.25 26.58 -4.08
N ARG A 39 -19.13 26.32 -4.77
CA ARG A 39 -18.29 27.36 -5.38
C ARG A 39 -19.01 28.14 -6.49
N VAL A 40 -19.78 27.45 -7.34
CA VAL A 40 -20.52 28.09 -8.44
C VAL A 40 -21.71 28.92 -7.94
N LEU A 41 -22.30 28.52 -6.81
CA LEU A 41 -23.37 29.24 -6.14
C LEU A 41 -22.87 30.27 -5.12
N GLU A 42 -21.57 30.52 -5.02
CA GLU A 42 -20.98 31.57 -4.18
C GLU A 42 -21.30 31.39 -2.68
N PHE A 43 -21.30 30.14 -2.19
CA PHE A 43 -21.45 29.84 -0.75
C PHE A 43 -20.20 30.24 0.04
N ASP A 44 -20.42 30.84 1.21
CA ASP A 44 -19.39 31.21 2.17
C ASP A 44 -19.00 30.05 3.11
N GLU A 45 -18.03 30.29 3.98
CA GLU A 45 -17.55 29.33 5.00
C GLU A 45 -18.64 28.92 6.00
N ASN A 46 -19.73 29.71 6.12
CA ASN A 46 -20.87 29.41 6.99
C ASN A 46 -21.96 28.62 6.26
N GLY A 47 -21.73 28.20 5.01
CA GLY A 47 -22.71 27.47 4.21
C GLY A 47 -23.90 28.33 3.77
N LYS A 48 -23.68 29.63 3.52
CA LYS A 48 -24.71 30.55 3.01
C LYS A 48 -24.27 31.22 1.72
N ALA A 49 -25.21 31.44 0.80
CA ALA A 49 -24.98 32.23 -0.41
C ALA A 49 -26.08 33.27 -0.59
N THR A 50 -25.74 34.44 -1.12
CA THR A 50 -26.70 35.47 -1.53
C THR A 50 -26.52 35.75 -3.01
N LEU A 51 -27.55 35.46 -3.80
CA LEU A 51 -27.58 35.68 -5.24
C LEU A 51 -28.47 36.88 -5.59
N GLY A 52 -27.93 37.82 -6.36
CA GLY A 52 -28.63 39.00 -6.86
C GLY A 52 -28.04 40.31 -6.33
N GLU A 53 -27.72 41.24 -7.25
CA GLU A 53 -27.12 42.54 -6.90
C GLU A 53 -28.15 43.57 -6.38
N ASP A 54 -29.43 43.39 -6.72
CA ASP A 54 -30.50 44.29 -6.26
C ASP A 54 -31.04 43.83 -4.89
N PRO A 55 -30.93 44.65 -3.83
CA PRO A 55 -31.53 44.33 -2.53
C PRO A 55 -33.05 44.10 -2.56
N CYS A 56 -33.75 44.54 -3.61
CA CYS A 56 -35.18 44.28 -3.77
C CYS A 56 -35.50 42.93 -4.44
N ASN A 57 -34.54 42.32 -5.15
CA ASN A 57 -34.72 41.10 -5.92
C ASN A 57 -33.49 40.20 -5.75
N ARG A 58 -33.51 39.38 -4.70
CA ARG A 58 -32.40 38.50 -4.33
C ARG A 58 -32.88 37.18 -3.74
N ILE A 59 -31.99 36.20 -3.76
CA ILE A 59 -32.18 34.88 -3.19
C ILE A 59 -31.06 34.58 -2.21
N ASP A 60 -31.42 34.23 -0.99
CA ASP A 60 -30.51 33.71 0.03
C ASP A 60 -30.66 32.18 0.08
N LEU A 61 -29.54 31.46 -0.01
CA LEU A 61 -29.45 29.99 -0.04
C LEU A 61 -28.69 29.49 1.19
N SER A 62 -29.09 28.33 1.73
CA SER A 62 -28.41 27.65 2.84
C SER A 62 -28.76 26.16 2.89
N ASP A 63 -28.12 25.39 3.77
CA ASP A 63 -28.44 23.96 3.99
C ASP A 63 -28.45 23.15 2.68
N MET A 64 -27.41 23.35 1.86
CA MET A 64 -27.25 22.65 0.59
C MET A 64 -26.84 21.19 0.85
N LYS A 65 -27.55 20.27 0.19
CA LYS A 65 -27.26 18.84 0.19
C LYS A 65 -27.30 18.34 -1.24
N VAL A 66 -26.34 17.49 -1.58
CA VAL A 66 -26.28 16.82 -2.88
C VAL A 66 -26.52 15.34 -2.66
N ALA A 67 -27.43 14.77 -3.45
CA ALA A 67 -27.74 13.36 -3.47
C ALA A 67 -27.97 12.90 -4.90
N THR A 68 -27.81 11.62 -5.18
CA THR A 68 -28.19 11.03 -6.46
C THR A 68 -29.62 10.47 -6.37
N ALA A 69 -30.37 10.62 -7.47
CA ALA A 69 -31.73 10.13 -7.59
C ALA A 69 -31.94 9.58 -9.00
N ASP A 70 -32.05 8.26 -9.13
CA ASP A 70 -32.14 7.53 -10.40
C ASP A 70 -30.99 7.88 -11.36
N THR A 71 -31.28 8.69 -12.39
CA THR A 71 -30.36 9.13 -13.46
C THR A 71 -29.90 10.58 -13.29
N GLN A 72 -30.23 11.19 -12.16
CA GLN A 72 -30.06 12.63 -11.92
C GLN A 72 -29.33 12.88 -10.60
N LEU A 73 -28.67 14.03 -10.53
CA LEU A 73 -28.14 14.59 -9.31
C LEU A 73 -29.17 15.58 -8.75
N SER A 74 -29.66 15.34 -7.53
CA SER A 74 -30.53 16.25 -6.80
C SER A 74 -29.69 17.17 -5.93
N VAL A 75 -29.94 18.47 -6.06
CA VAL A 75 -29.37 19.50 -5.19
C VAL A 75 -30.52 20.15 -4.42
N ASP A 76 -30.56 19.87 -3.13
CA ASP A 76 -31.59 20.34 -2.23
C ASP A 76 -31.05 21.44 -1.32
N MET A 77 -31.74 22.57 -1.24
CA MET A 77 -31.31 23.71 -0.43
C MET A 77 -32.50 24.45 0.19
N ALA A 78 -32.26 25.07 1.34
CA ALA A 78 -33.18 26.06 1.88
C ALA A 78 -33.02 27.39 1.13
N VAL A 79 -34.14 28.04 0.84
CA VAL A 79 -34.18 29.27 0.05
C VAL A 79 -35.06 30.33 0.73
N ALA A 80 -34.54 31.55 0.81
CA ALA A 80 -35.30 32.74 1.17
C ALA A 80 -35.24 33.75 0.02
N ALA A 81 -36.37 33.99 -0.63
CA ALA A 81 -36.46 34.86 -1.80
C ALA A 81 -37.14 36.19 -1.44
N THR A 82 -36.45 37.28 -1.72
CA THR A 82 -36.98 38.65 -1.58
C THR A 82 -37.32 39.17 -2.97
N THR A 83 -38.58 39.58 -3.16
CA THR A 83 -39.09 40.07 -4.45
C THR A 83 -39.85 41.38 -4.23
N GLY A 84 -39.47 42.43 -4.93
CA GLY A 84 -40.02 43.76 -4.69
C GLY A 84 -39.58 44.81 -5.71
N VAL A 85 -40.20 45.98 -5.63
CA VAL A 85 -39.91 47.12 -6.50
C VAL A 85 -39.34 48.25 -5.65
N ARG A 86 -38.30 48.91 -6.16
CA ARG A 86 -37.71 50.06 -5.49
C ARG A 86 -38.58 51.30 -5.68
N VAL A 87 -39.14 51.81 -4.59
CA VAL A 87 -39.99 53.01 -4.58
C VAL A 87 -39.43 54.00 -3.55
N PHE A 88 -39.07 55.21 -3.98
CA PHE A 88 -38.44 56.24 -3.15
C PHE A 88 -37.20 55.74 -2.35
N GLY A 89 -36.37 54.91 -2.96
CA GLY A 89 -35.16 54.36 -2.32
C GLY A 89 -35.40 53.22 -1.32
N THR A 90 -36.65 52.79 -1.12
CA THR A 90 -37.01 51.64 -0.27
C THR A 90 -37.62 50.51 -1.09
N CYS A 91 -37.28 49.26 -0.76
CA CYS A 91 -37.91 48.10 -1.41
C CYS A 91 -39.33 47.93 -0.88
N ARG A 92 -40.32 48.01 -1.78
CA ARG A 92 -41.73 47.73 -1.50
C ARG A 92 -42.08 46.42 -2.21
N GLY A 93 -42.44 45.40 -1.43
CA GLY A 93 -42.72 44.06 -1.94
C GLY A 93 -43.47 43.22 -0.91
N LEU A 94 -43.71 41.96 -1.27
CA LEU A 94 -44.25 40.96 -0.33
C LEU A 94 -43.19 40.61 0.72
N THR A 95 -43.63 40.04 1.84
CA THR A 95 -42.71 39.45 2.82
C THR A 95 -41.82 38.40 2.13
N PRO A 96 -40.52 38.29 2.48
CA PRO A 96 -39.63 37.30 1.91
C PRO A 96 -40.25 35.91 1.99
N TRP A 97 -40.30 35.23 0.85
CA TRP A 97 -40.80 33.87 0.79
C TRP A 97 -39.71 32.92 1.30
N GLN A 98 -40.08 31.96 2.12
CA GLN A 98 -39.18 30.94 2.66
C GLN A 98 -39.68 29.56 2.26
N GLY A 99 -38.76 28.70 1.83
CA GLY A 99 -39.07 27.34 1.41
C GLY A 99 -37.83 26.53 1.13
N ARG A 100 -38.01 25.45 0.38
CA ARG A 100 -36.92 24.64 -0.15
C ARG A 100 -36.93 24.67 -1.68
N LEU A 101 -35.74 24.58 -2.22
CA LEU A 101 -35.46 24.52 -3.64
C LEU A 101 -34.79 23.18 -3.91
N ALA A 102 -35.42 22.37 -4.75
CA ALA A 102 -34.87 21.13 -5.28
C ALA A 102 -34.51 21.34 -6.75
N LEU A 103 -33.25 21.13 -7.08
CA LEU A 103 -32.73 21.26 -8.44
C LEU A 103 -32.28 19.89 -8.93
N LYS A 104 -32.88 19.44 -10.04
CA LYS A 104 -32.49 18.20 -10.71
C LYS A 104 -31.51 18.51 -11.84
N LEU A 105 -30.33 17.93 -11.77
CA LEU A 105 -29.26 18.05 -12.75
C LEU A 105 -29.08 16.71 -13.46
N THR A 106 -29.01 16.74 -14.79
CA THR A 106 -28.69 15.55 -15.58
C THR A 106 -27.21 15.61 -15.98
N PRO A 107 -26.37 14.66 -15.55
CA PRO A 107 -24.97 14.61 -15.96
C PRO A 107 -24.87 14.20 -17.44
N GLN A 108 -24.06 14.92 -18.21
CA GLN A 108 -23.83 14.65 -19.64
C GLN A 108 -22.35 14.84 -19.98
N VAL A 109 -21.87 14.06 -20.94
CA VAL A 109 -20.50 14.22 -21.49
C VAL A 109 -20.52 15.38 -22.46
N THR A 110 -19.58 16.32 -22.32
CA THR A 110 -19.42 17.41 -23.29
C THR A 110 -19.02 16.87 -24.67
N ALA A 111 -19.29 17.62 -25.74
CA ALA A 111 -18.91 17.23 -27.10
C ALA A 111 -17.40 16.95 -27.28
N SER A 112 -16.55 17.48 -26.40
CA SER A 112 -15.11 17.21 -26.40
C SER A 112 -14.73 15.82 -25.89
N GLY A 113 -15.62 15.14 -25.15
CA GLY A 113 -15.32 13.89 -24.45
C GLY A 113 -14.46 14.05 -23.19
N LEU A 114 -14.07 15.27 -22.82
CA LEU A 114 -13.07 15.52 -21.75
C LEU A 114 -13.65 16.16 -20.48
N ALA A 115 -14.96 16.41 -20.43
CA ALA A 115 -15.59 17.04 -19.28
C ALA A 115 -17.03 16.54 -19.11
N ILE A 116 -17.48 16.53 -17.85
CA ILE A 116 -18.85 16.25 -17.46
C ILE A 116 -19.55 17.60 -17.22
N GLU A 117 -20.66 17.83 -17.90
CA GLU A 117 -21.53 18.99 -17.68
C GLU A 117 -22.84 18.57 -17.00
N PHE A 118 -23.34 19.43 -16.11
CA PHE A 118 -24.57 19.19 -15.38
C PHE A 118 -25.68 20.08 -15.92
N VAL A 119 -26.56 19.49 -16.71
CA VAL A 119 -27.65 20.24 -17.36
C VAL A 119 -28.83 20.34 -16.40
N PRO A 120 -29.26 21.55 -16.00
CA PRO A 120 -30.39 21.71 -15.11
C PRO A 120 -31.71 21.44 -15.85
N ALA A 121 -32.55 20.58 -15.28
CA ALA A 121 -33.86 20.24 -15.84
C ALA A 121 -34.92 21.29 -15.47
N ALA A 122 -35.18 21.45 -14.18
CA ALA A 122 -36.09 22.43 -13.62
C ALA A 122 -35.81 22.64 -12.12
N ILE A 123 -36.26 23.78 -11.61
CA ILE A 123 -36.30 24.07 -10.18
C ILE A 123 -37.69 23.73 -9.65
N GLU A 124 -37.75 22.89 -8.62
CA GLU A 124 -38.97 22.59 -7.88
C GLU A 124 -38.95 23.34 -6.54
N LEU A 125 -39.98 24.16 -6.29
CA LEU A 125 -40.12 24.92 -5.04
C LEU A 125 -41.15 24.27 -4.14
N SER A 126 -40.77 24.03 -2.88
CA SER A 126 -41.64 23.53 -1.83
C SER A 126 -41.61 24.44 -0.61
N ARG A 127 -42.59 24.29 0.28
CA ARG A 127 -42.59 24.96 1.59
C ARG A 127 -41.50 24.38 2.49
N PRO A 128 -41.17 25.03 3.63
CA PRO A 128 -40.18 24.52 4.58
C PRO A 128 -40.48 23.10 5.10
N ASP A 129 -41.75 22.68 5.07
CA ASP A 129 -42.23 21.35 5.44
C ASP A 129 -42.26 20.34 4.26
N ASN A 130 -41.62 20.66 3.13
CA ASN A 130 -41.64 19.91 1.87
C ASN A 130 -43.02 19.77 1.20
N SER A 131 -44.05 20.50 1.66
CA SER A 131 -45.36 20.50 1.00
C SER A 131 -45.39 21.40 -0.25
N PRO A 132 -46.23 21.11 -1.26
CA PRO A 132 -46.40 21.98 -2.43
C PRO A 132 -46.83 23.41 -2.05
N GLY A 133 -46.16 24.42 -2.62
CA GLY A 133 -46.41 25.85 -2.35
C GLY A 133 -47.31 26.52 -3.38
N ILE A 134 -48.33 27.26 -2.93
CA ILE A 134 -49.30 27.99 -3.82
C ILE A 134 -48.76 29.38 -4.26
N LEU A 135 -47.78 29.94 -3.54
CA LEU A 135 -47.23 31.30 -3.75
C LEU A 135 -45.86 31.31 -4.45
N SER A 136 -45.51 30.28 -5.21
CA SER A 136 -44.15 30.07 -5.74
C SER A 136 -43.82 30.80 -7.05
N LYS A 137 -44.79 31.36 -7.80
CA LYS A 137 -44.52 31.86 -9.17
C LYS A 137 -43.51 33.03 -9.28
N PRO A 138 -43.60 34.11 -8.47
CA PRO A 138 -42.61 35.18 -8.54
C PRO A 138 -41.21 34.71 -8.08
N VAL A 139 -41.19 33.81 -7.10
CA VAL A 139 -39.95 33.21 -6.60
C VAL A 139 -39.32 32.30 -7.64
N GLN A 140 -40.12 31.49 -8.33
CA GLN A 140 -39.70 30.63 -9.43
C GLN A 140 -38.99 31.45 -10.51
N LEU A 141 -39.56 32.59 -10.92
CA LEU A 141 -38.97 33.45 -11.94
C LEU A 141 -37.58 33.97 -11.55
N ILE A 142 -37.42 34.39 -10.28
CA ILE A 142 -36.13 34.89 -9.80
C ILE A 142 -35.14 33.73 -9.59
N ALA A 143 -35.60 32.57 -9.12
CA ALA A 143 -34.78 31.37 -8.98
C ALA A 143 -34.27 30.90 -10.35
N ASP A 144 -35.15 30.83 -11.34
CA ASP A 144 -34.80 30.49 -12.72
C ASP A 144 -33.80 31.49 -13.31
N ALA A 145 -33.94 32.79 -13.00
CA ALA A 145 -33.04 33.84 -13.51
C ALA A 145 -31.67 33.87 -12.83
N LEU A 146 -31.58 33.55 -11.54
CA LEU A 146 -30.35 33.69 -10.75
C LEU A 146 -29.57 32.38 -10.57
N VAL A 147 -30.28 31.26 -10.44
CA VAL A 147 -29.70 29.93 -10.17
C VAL A 147 -29.37 29.21 -11.47
N LEU A 148 -30.31 29.05 -12.40
CA LEU A 148 -30.08 28.23 -13.61
C LEU A 148 -28.87 28.68 -14.46
N PRO A 149 -28.61 29.97 -14.70
CA PRO A 149 -27.44 30.40 -15.49
C PRO A 149 -26.10 30.07 -14.82
N ARG A 150 -26.05 30.05 -13.48
CA ARG A 150 -24.87 29.63 -12.73
C ARG A 150 -24.68 28.13 -12.85
N MET A 151 -25.75 27.35 -12.75
CA MET A 151 -25.70 25.89 -12.85
C MET A 151 -25.18 25.38 -14.19
N LYS A 152 -25.43 26.11 -15.29
CA LYS A 152 -24.81 25.82 -16.59
C LYS A 152 -23.28 25.92 -16.61
N ARG A 153 -22.67 26.51 -15.58
CA ARG A 153 -21.21 26.60 -15.42
C ARG A 153 -20.63 25.46 -14.59
N VAL A 154 -21.46 24.65 -13.93
CA VAL A 154 -21.00 23.47 -13.19
C VAL A 154 -20.51 22.45 -14.20
N LYS A 155 -19.19 22.35 -14.31
CA LYS A 155 -18.48 21.41 -15.15
C LYS A 155 -17.36 20.78 -14.34
N ILE A 156 -17.20 19.48 -14.50
CA ILE A 156 -16.01 18.77 -14.04
C ILE A 156 -15.12 18.65 -15.27
N ASP A 157 -14.09 19.49 -15.31
CA ASP A 157 -13.09 19.45 -16.36
C ASP A 157 -12.07 18.35 -16.05
N LEU A 158 -12.07 17.30 -16.87
CA LEU A 158 -11.12 16.19 -16.77
C LEU A 158 -10.02 16.31 -17.83
N ALA A 159 -9.97 17.39 -18.62
CA ALA A 159 -8.99 17.52 -19.69
C ALA A 159 -7.54 17.45 -19.19
N GLY A 160 -7.23 18.11 -18.06
CA GLY A 160 -5.90 18.04 -17.43
C GLY A 160 -5.53 16.60 -17.04
N PRO A 161 -6.29 15.96 -16.14
CA PRO A 161 -6.06 14.58 -15.72
C PRO A 161 -5.99 13.58 -16.88
N LEU A 162 -6.84 13.70 -17.89
CA LEU A 162 -6.86 12.78 -19.04
C LEU A 162 -5.63 12.95 -19.94
N ASN A 163 -5.13 14.18 -20.13
CA ASN A 163 -3.88 14.39 -20.88
C ASN A 163 -2.65 13.86 -20.10
N GLU A 164 -2.66 13.93 -18.77
CA GLU A 164 -1.61 13.32 -17.94
C GLU A 164 -1.64 11.79 -18.03
N LEU A 165 -2.83 11.20 -18.04
CA LEU A 165 -3.04 9.77 -18.25
C LEU A 165 -2.52 9.33 -19.63
N ASP A 166 -2.91 10.02 -20.70
CA ASP A 166 -2.41 9.75 -22.06
C ASP A 166 -0.87 9.73 -22.09
N GLY A 167 -0.23 10.76 -21.50
CA GLY A 167 1.23 10.86 -21.44
C GLY A 167 1.90 9.78 -20.59
N LEU A 168 1.20 9.22 -19.59
CA LEU A 168 1.65 8.09 -18.79
C LEU A 168 1.58 6.78 -19.60
N ILE A 169 0.46 6.53 -20.29
CA ILE A 169 0.27 5.35 -21.13
C ILE A 169 1.31 5.31 -22.26
N GLU A 170 1.56 6.42 -22.95
CA GLU A 170 2.55 6.50 -24.03
C GLU A 170 3.98 6.13 -23.58
N GLN A 171 4.36 6.50 -22.36
CA GLN A 171 5.69 6.21 -21.82
C GLN A 171 5.84 4.77 -21.32
N LEU A 172 4.74 4.14 -20.90
CA LEU A 172 4.72 2.74 -20.48
C LEU A 172 4.83 1.80 -21.69
N LEU A 173 4.31 2.20 -22.85
CA LEU A 173 4.44 1.44 -24.10
C LEU A 173 5.84 1.53 -24.74
N GLY A 174 6.81 2.17 -24.06
CA GLY A 174 8.22 2.20 -24.44
C GLY A 174 8.57 3.05 -25.67
N PRO A 175 9.87 3.24 -25.97
CA PRO A 175 10.36 4.15 -27.01
C PRO A 175 10.04 3.73 -28.46
N ASN A 176 9.66 2.47 -28.70
CA ASN A 176 9.25 1.99 -30.04
C ASN A 176 7.88 2.53 -30.49
N SER A 177 7.13 3.16 -29.59
CA SER A 177 5.85 3.85 -29.88
C SER A 177 6.00 5.19 -30.59
N THR A 178 7.23 5.71 -30.73
CA THR A 178 7.49 7.09 -31.20
C THR A 178 7.66 7.25 -32.72
N GLN A 179 7.41 6.21 -33.53
CA GLN A 179 7.36 6.37 -34.99
C GLN A 179 6.08 7.08 -35.46
N GLY A 180 6.07 8.41 -35.31
CA GLY A 180 5.10 9.30 -35.94
C GLY A 180 3.95 9.71 -35.04
N ILE A 181 3.73 11.02 -34.94
CA ILE A 181 2.64 11.68 -34.18
C ILE A 181 1.23 11.23 -34.64
N GLU A 182 1.12 10.58 -35.82
CA GLU A 182 -0.12 9.99 -36.35
C GLU A 182 -0.32 8.49 -35.99
N GLN A 183 0.64 7.87 -35.32
CA GLN A 183 0.65 6.45 -34.96
C GLN A 183 0.95 6.21 -33.47
N SER A 184 0.47 7.07 -32.58
CA SER A 184 0.43 6.69 -31.16
C SER A 184 -0.32 5.35 -31.04
N LEU A 185 0.28 4.40 -30.32
CA LEU A 185 -0.37 3.12 -30.02
C LEU A 185 -1.68 3.34 -29.24
N VAL A 186 -1.87 4.53 -28.67
CA VAL A 186 -3.03 4.94 -27.87
C VAL A 186 -3.88 5.97 -28.62
N GLN A 187 -5.17 5.71 -28.84
CA GLN A 187 -6.12 6.79 -29.14
C GLN A 187 -6.56 7.47 -27.84
N ARG A 188 -6.55 8.80 -27.87
CA ARG A 188 -6.81 9.73 -26.76
C ARG A 188 -7.92 9.27 -25.80
N THR A 189 -7.64 9.36 -24.51
CA THR A 189 -8.60 9.01 -23.46
C THR A 189 -9.80 9.95 -23.51
N HIS A 190 -11.02 9.39 -23.48
CA HIS A 190 -12.28 10.13 -23.47
C HIS A 190 -13.28 9.49 -22.53
N ILE A 191 -14.30 10.22 -22.11
CA ILE A 191 -15.40 9.67 -21.31
C ILE A 191 -16.36 8.94 -22.26
N ALA A 192 -16.40 7.60 -22.19
CA ALA A 192 -17.26 6.77 -23.02
C ALA A 192 -18.71 6.78 -22.53
N ARG A 193 -18.92 6.71 -21.21
CA ARG A 193 -20.25 6.66 -20.61
C ARG A 193 -20.26 7.17 -19.17
N LEU A 194 -21.46 7.54 -18.72
CA LEU A 194 -21.77 8.01 -17.38
C LEU A 194 -22.90 7.18 -16.77
N GLN A 195 -22.82 6.96 -15.46
CA GLN A 195 -23.88 6.33 -14.66
C GLN A 195 -23.91 6.99 -13.29
N THR A 196 -25.11 7.27 -12.81
CA THR A 196 -25.36 7.69 -11.43
C THR A 196 -25.45 6.46 -10.52
N GLU A 197 -24.79 6.53 -9.37
CA GLU A 197 -24.77 5.53 -8.31
C GLU A 197 -25.20 6.17 -6.99
N GLU A 198 -25.46 5.37 -5.95
CA GLU A 198 -25.92 5.87 -4.64
C GLU A 198 -24.98 6.95 -4.06
N ASP A 199 -23.68 6.77 -4.26
CA ASP A 199 -22.65 7.62 -3.66
C ASP A 199 -22.11 8.71 -4.61
N GLY A 200 -22.53 8.74 -5.89
CA GLY A 200 -21.99 9.72 -6.85
C GLY A 200 -22.28 9.46 -8.32
N VAL A 201 -21.45 10.06 -9.19
CA VAL A 201 -21.51 9.87 -10.65
C VAL A 201 -20.27 9.10 -11.12
N ARG A 202 -20.46 7.89 -11.62
CA ARG A 202 -19.42 7.06 -12.23
C ARG A 202 -19.25 7.40 -13.71
N ALA A 203 -18.01 7.66 -14.12
CA ALA A 203 -17.60 7.85 -15.50
C ALA A 203 -16.69 6.69 -15.93
N TRP A 204 -16.83 6.20 -17.16
CA TRP A 204 -15.90 5.25 -17.74
C TRP A 204 -15.04 5.98 -18.76
N LEU A 205 -13.75 6.00 -18.48
CA LEU A 205 -12.73 6.58 -19.35
C LEU A 205 -12.27 5.49 -20.32
N ALA A 206 -12.48 5.70 -21.61
CA ALA A 206 -12.08 4.78 -22.66
C ALA A 206 -10.87 5.32 -23.44
N PHE A 207 -9.95 4.42 -23.75
CA PHE A 207 -8.86 4.65 -24.69
C PHE A 207 -8.63 3.38 -25.50
N GLN A 208 -8.06 3.51 -26.70
CA GLN A 208 -7.79 2.37 -27.56
C GLN A 208 -6.30 2.10 -27.63
N VAL A 209 -5.88 0.86 -27.40
CA VAL A 209 -4.48 0.44 -27.57
C VAL A 209 -4.38 -0.43 -28.82
N ARG A 210 -3.40 -0.14 -29.68
CA ARG A 210 -3.04 -1.00 -30.82
C ARG A 210 -2.03 -2.04 -30.37
N ALA A 211 -2.25 -3.29 -30.74
CA ALA A 211 -1.29 -4.37 -30.49
C ALA A 211 0.01 -4.10 -31.26
N SER A 212 1.15 -4.43 -30.64
CA SER A 212 2.46 -4.37 -31.28
C SER A 212 2.60 -5.51 -32.29
N GLU A 213 3.51 -5.37 -33.28
CA GLU A 213 3.79 -6.49 -34.17
C GLU A 213 4.27 -7.70 -33.35
N PRO A 214 3.70 -8.91 -33.54
CA PRO A 214 4.03 -10.06 -32.74
C PRO A 214 5.51 -10.42 -32.94
N SER A 215 6.33 -10.14 -31.94
CA SER A 215 7.68 -10.67 -31.87
C SER A 215 7.58 -12.15 -31.51
N VAL A 216 8.33 -13.00 -32.20
CA VAL A 216 8.44 -14.42 -31.84
C VAL A 216 9.25 -14.45 -30.54
N GLU A 217 8.56 -14.46 -29.40
CA GLU A 217 9.17 -14.65 -28.08
C GLU A 217 9.95 -15.96 -28.10
N LYS A 218 11.28 -15.83 -28.07
CA LYS A 218 12.15 -16.93 -27.71
C LYS A 218 12.18 -16.97 -26.18
N PRO A 219 12.21 -18.16 -25.56
CA PRO A 219 12.44 -18.24 -24.12
C PRO A 219 13.72 -17.46 -23.81
N GLU A 220 13.57 -16.44 -22.97
CA GLU A 220 14.68 -15.59 -22.58
C GLU A 220 15.73 -16.45 -21.86
N PRO A 221 17.02 -16.28 -22.18
CA PRO A 221 18.07 -16.96 -21.47
C PRO A 221 18.12 -16.50 -20.01
N VAL A 222 18.59 -17.37 -19.12
CA VAL A 222 18.85 -17.05 -17.71
C VAL A 222 19.71 -15.79 -17.60
N LEU A 223 19.29 -14.86 -16.74
CA LEU A 223 19.98 -13.59 -16.50
C LEU A 223 21.48 -13.81 -16.24
N ASP A 224 22.33 -13.14 -17.00
CA ASP A 224 23.77 -13.08 -16.73
C ASP A 224 24.07 -12.17 -15.51
N VAL A 225 25.33 -12.15 -15.06
CA VAL A 225 25.74 -11.39 -13.85
C VAL A 225 25.46 -9.88 -13.97
N ASN A 226 25.53 -9.31 -15.17
CA ASN A 226 25.20 -7.91 -15.39
C ASN A 226 23.68 -7.70 -15.46
N GLU A 227 22.94 -8.64 -16.05
CA GLU A 227 21.48 -8.61 -16.12
C GLU A 227 20.85 -8.74 -14.72
N VAL A 228 21.40 -9.60 -13.86
CA VAL A 228 21.02 -9.68 -12.42
C VAL A 228 21.24 -8.34 -11.72
N ALA A 229 22.35 -7.63 -11.97
CA ALA A 229 22.60 -6.33 -11.36
C ALA A 229 21.63 -5.24 -11.86
N GLN A 230 21.26 -5.28 -13.14
CA GLN A 230 20.25 -4.38 -13.71
C GLN A 230 18.85 -4.66 -13.16
N TRP A 231 18.53 -5.95 -12.94
CA TRP A 231 17.28 -6.39 -12.34
C TRP A 231 17.18 -6.02 -10.85
N GLN A 232 18.27 -6.18 -10.10
CA GLN A 232 18.37 -5.67 -8.71
C GLN A 232 18.15 -4.15 -8.63
N THR A 233 18.58 -3.40 -9.65
CA THR A 233 18.32 -1.95 -9.69
C THR A 233 16.83 -1.64 -9.94
N LEU A 234 16.14 -2.44 -10.76
CA LEU A 234 14.68 -2.32 -10.97
C LEU A 234 13.92 -2.61 -9.67
N GLU A 235 14.33 -3.67 -8.98
CA GLU A 235 13.81 -4.09 -7.68
C GLU A 235 13.93 -2.98 -6.62
N ASP A 236 15.14 -2.44 -6.47
CA ASP A 236 15.41 -1.38 -5.51
C ASP A 236 14.61 -0.11 -5.80
N GLU A 237 14.39 0.25 -7.07
CA GLU A 237 13.56 1.39 -7.45
C GLU A 237 12.07 1.16 -7.15
N PHE A 238 11.57 -0.06 -7.38
CA PHE A 238 10.18 -0.41 -7.06
C PHE A 238 9.94 -0.46 -5.55
N ASP A 239 10.87 -1.02 -4.77
CA ASP A 239 10.78 -0.99 -3.32
C ASP A 239 10.88 0.43 -2.75
N GLY A 240 11.78 1.25 -3.28
CA GLY A 240 11.90 2.66 -2.89
C GLY A 240 10.62 3.44 -3.18
N PHE A 241 9.99 3.17 -4.33
CA PHE A 241 8.66 3.70 -4.67
C PHE A 241 7.60 3.25 -3.66
N LEU A 242 7.41 1.94 -3.45
CA LEU A 242 6.40 1.42 -2.54
C LEU A 242 6.60 1.93 -1.11
N THR A 243 7.84 1.94 -0.63
CA THR A 243 8.19 2.45 0.70
C THR A 243 7.75 3.90 0.84
N THR A 244 8.02 4.73 -0.16
CA THR A 244 7.66 6.16 -0.12
C THR A 244 6.14 6.33 -0.10
N ILE A 245 5.41 5.65 -0.99
CA ILE A 245 3.95 5.73 -1.04
C ILE A 245 3.34 5.27 0.29
N ILE A 246 3.79 4.12 0.80
CA ILE A 246 3.28 3.53 2.04
C ILE A 246 3.59 4.40 3.26
N SER A 247 4.79 4.98 3.33
CA SER A 247 5.13 5.95 4.39
C SER A 247 4.22 7.18 4.35
N THR A 248 4.03 7.78 3.16
CA THR A 248 3.14 8.95 3.02
C THR A 248 1.69 8.62 3.40
N LEU A 249 1.17 7.47 2.97
CA LEU A 249 -0.18 7.04 3.33
C LEU A 249 -0.30 6.76 4.84
N ALA A 250 0.71 6.12 5.44
CA ALA A 250 0.73 5.82 6.87
C ALA A 250 0.84 7.09 7.74
N GLU A 251 1.58 8.11 7.30
CA GLU A 251 1.67 9.42 7.96
C GLU A 251 0.35 10.18 7.90
N SER A 252 -0.43 10.01 6.83
CA SER A 252 -1.72 10.68 6.65
C SER A 252 -2.83 10.15 7.58
N THR A 253 -2.64 8.99 8.21
CA THR A 253 -3.65 8.35 9.08
C THR A 253 -3.17 8.19 10.51
N ASN A 254 -4.10 8.32 11.46
CA ASN A 254 -3.87 7.97 12.87
C ASN A 254 -4.32 6.55 13.22
N SER A 255 -4.91 5.81 12.27
CA SER A 255 -5.36 4.44 12.49
C SER A 255 -4.17 3.47 12.50
N HIS A 256 -3.89 2.88 13.65
CA HIS A 256 -2.85 1.85 13.77
C HIS A 256 -3.13 0.66 12.86
N ASP A 257 -4.40 0.23 12.75
CA ASP A 257 -4.80 -0.92 11.93
C ASP A 257 -4.51 -0.66 10.44
N LEU A 258 -4.80 0.55 9.95
CA LEU A 258 -4.48 0.93 8.57
C LEU A 258 -2.97 0.96 8.32
N ARG A 259 -2.19 1.49 9.27
CA ARG A 259 -0.71 1.46 9.17
C ARG A 259 -0.19 0.03 9.12
N MET A 260 -0.76 -0.89 9.89
CA MET A 260 -0.36 -2.31 9.86
C MET A 260 -0.73 -2.98 8.55
N GLU A 261 -1.89 -2.67 7.95
CA GLU A 261 -2.23 -3.20 6.62
C GLU A 261 -1.34 -2.63 5.51
N LEU A 262 -0.99 -1.35 5.57
CA LEU A 262 -0.05 -0.73 4.64
C LEU A 262 1.35 -1.35 4.76
N LEU A 263 1.85 -1.56 5.98
CA LEU A 263 3.11 -2.29 6.19
C LEU A 263 3.03 -3.72 5.68
N ALA A 264 1.88 -4.39 5.85
CA ALA A 264 1.67 -5.74 5.37
C ALA A 264 1.94 -5.84 3.87
N ILE A 265 1.42 -4.89 3.11
CA ILE A 265 1.58 -4.81 1.65
C ILE A 265 3.04 -4.61 1.28
N LEU A 266 3.76 -3.72 1.98
CA LEU A 266 5.19 -3.49 1.74
C LEU A 266 6.00 -4.77 2.00
N LEU A 267 5.78 -5.41 3.15
CA LEU A 267 6.51 -6.62 3.52
C LEU A 267 6.21 -7.76 2.54
N ASP A 268 4.94 -8.00 2.20
CA ASP A 268 4.56 -9.03 1.23
C ASP A 268 5.20 -8.79 -0.14
N ALA A 269 5.24 -7.53 -0.60
CA ALA A 269 5.92 -7.19 -1.85
C ALA A 269 7.42 -7.51 -1.77
N ARG A 270 8.09 -7.15 -0.68
CA ARG A 270 9.51 -7.47 -0.46
C ARG A 270 9.80 -8.97 -0.37
N TYR A 271 8.92 -9.75 0.26
CA TYR A 271 9.05 -11.21 0.31
C TYR A 271 8.91 -11.82 -1.09
N ALA A 272 7.92 -11.39 -1.86
CA ALA A 272 7.71 -11.87 -3.23
C ALA A 272 8.88 -11.52 -4.15
N ILE A 273 9.41 -10.30 -4.04
CA ILE A 273 10.64 -9.86 -4.69
C ILE A 273 11.82 -10.78 -4.35
N ALA A 274 12.04 -11.03 -3.05
CA ALA A 274 13.14 -11.85 -2.58
C ALA A 274 13.04 -13.29 -3.09
N GLU A 275 11.82 -13.83 -3.21
CA GLU A 275 11.57 -15.15 -3.78
C GLU A 275 11.82 -15.17 -5.30
N ALA A 276 11.32 -14.17 -6.04
CA ALA A 276 11.49 -14.04 -7.48
C ALA A 276 12.96 -13.95 -7.91
N LEU A 277 13.84 -13.37 -7.08
CA LEU A 277 15.30 -13.37 -7.30
C LEU A 277 15.93 -14.78 -7.32
N THR A 278 15.22 -15.81 -6.84
CA THR A 278 15.76 -17.17 -6.69
C THR A 278 15.03 -18.24 -7.50
N VAL A 279 13.80 -17.94 -7.96
CA VAL A 279 12.97 -18.87 -8.71
C VAL A 279 12.88 -18.41 -10.16
N ASP A 280 13.53 -19.16 -11.04
CA ASP A 280 13.46 -18.94 -12.49
C ASP A 280 12.25 -19.69 -13.05
N ASN A 281 11.14 -18.99 -13.31
CA ASN A 281 9.94 -19.56 -13.94
C ASN A 281 9.66 -18.90 -15.30
N PRO A 282 9.93 -19.56 -16.43
CA PRO A 282 9.68 -19.02 -17.75
C PRO A 282 8.19 -18.94 -18.15
N GLU A 283 7.27 -19.47 -17.33
CA GLU A 283 5.82 -19.44 -17.60
C GLU A 283 5.10 -18.23 -16.96
N SER A 284 5.77 -17.43 -16.12
CA SER A 284 5.16 -16.30 -15.40
C SER A 284 6.17 -15.17 -15.17
N ASP A 285 5.81 -13.92 -15.52
CA ASP A 285 6.60 -12.74 -15.12
C ASP A 285 6.29 -12.38 -13.65
N PRO A 286 7.23 -12.60 -12.71
CA PRO A 286 7.00 -12.37 -11.29
C PRO A 286 6.81 -10.90 -10.94
N VAL A 287 7.33 -9.95 -11.74
CA VAL A 287 7.19 -8.51 -11.50
C VAL A 287 5.77 -8.04 -11.84
N ARG A 288 5.22 -8.57 -12.94
CA ARG A 288 3.83 -8.34 -13.34
C ARG A 288 2.84 -8.84 -12.30
N GLU A 289 2.99 -10.09 -11.86
CA GLU A 289 2.11 -10.70 -10.84
C GLU A 289 2.21 -9.97 -9.48
N LEU A 290 3.43 -9.56 -9.11
CA LEU A 290 3.69 -8.74 -7.94
C LEU A 290 2.93 -7.42 -7.99
N PHE A 291 3.03 -6.66 -9.09
CA PHE A 291 2.34 -5.39 -9.23
C PHE A 291 0.82 -5.55 -9.07
N LEU A 292 0.22 -6.52 -9.77
CA LEU A 292 -1.21 -6.76 -9.72
C LEU A 292 -1.67 -7.11 -8.30
N THR A 293 -0.97 -8.04 -7.66
CA THR A 293 -1.29 -8.49 -6.30
C THR A 293 -1.14 -7.37 -5.27
N THR A 294 -0.08 -6.56 -5.39
CA THR A 294 0.14 -5.38 -4.54
C THR A 294 -0.94 -4.34 -4.77
N TRP A 295 -1.30 -4.05 -6.02
CA TRP A 295 -2.32 -3.04 -6.36
C TRP A 295 -3.71 -3.44 -5.88
N GLU A 296 -4.11 -4.70 -6.07
CA GLU A 296 -5.40 -5.23 -5.61
C GLU A 296 -5.60 -5.08 -4.10
N ARG A 297 -4.51 -5.14 -3.33
CA ARG A 297 -4.53 -4.96 -1.87
C ARG A 297 -4.42 -3.50 -1.42
N LEU A 298 -3.66 -2.68 -2.16
CA LEU A 298 -3.46 -1.27 -1.82
C LEU A 298 -4.70 -0.43 -2.12
N ARG A 299 -5.39 -0.71 -3.23
CA ARG A 299 -6.54 0.07 -3.71
C ARG A 299 -7.66 0.23 -2.68
N PRO A 300 -8.16 -0.82 -2.00
CA PRO A 300 -9.20 -0.66 -0.98
C PRO A 300 -8.77 0.23 0.19
N LEU A 301 -7.51 0.15 0.62
CA LEU A 301 -6.98 0.97 1.71
C LEU A 301 -6.90 2.46 1.33
N MET A 302 -6.56 2.74 0.07
CA MET A 302 -6.53 4.12 -0.43
C MET A 302 -7.93 4.73 -0.49
N ASN A 303 -8.95 3.96 -0.89
CA ASN A 303 -10.34 4.42 -0.85
C ASN A 303 -10.82 4.70 0.59
N GLU A 304 -10.40 3.88 1.55
CA GLU A 304 -10.71 4.11 2.96
C GLU A 304 -10.05 5.39 3.49
N LEU A 305 -8.84 5.71 3.02
CA LEU A 305 -8.14 6.97 3.35
C LEU A 305 -8.77 8.20 2.69
N GLU A 306 -9.27 8.08 1.46
CA GLU A 306 -10.00 9.15 0.75
C GLU A 306 -11.27 9.58 1.51
N GLY A 307 -11.94 8.64 2.18
CA GLY A 307 -13.12 8.92 3.00
C GLY A 307 -12.86 9.60 4.36
N LEU A 308 -11.59 9.85 4.74
CA LEU A 308 -11.21 10.39 6.04
C LEU A 308 -10.76 11.86 5.94
N GLU A 309 -11.22 12.72 6.86
CA GLU A 309 -10.70 14.09 7.02
C GLU A 309 -9.22 14.05 7.48
N THR A 310 -8.29 13.99 6.52
CA THR A 310 -6.87 13.80 6.76
C THR A 310 -6.09 15.12 6.66
N PRO A 311 -5.35 15.53 7.71
CA PRO A 311 -4.50 16.73 7.66
C PRO A 311 -3.29 16.54 6.75
N GLY A 312 -2.96 17.53 5.92
CA GLY A 312 -1.70 17.56 5.15
C GLY A 312 -1.78 17.02 3.72
N LEU A 313 -2.89 16.38 3.33
CA LEU A 313 -3.28 16.19 1.94
C LEU A 313 -4.23 17.33 1.56
N GLU A 314 -3.74 18.36 0.90
CA GLU A 314 -4.59 19.40 0.29
C GLU A 314 -5.52 18.85 -0.83
N VAL A 315 -5.68 17.53 -1.00
CA VAL A 315 -6.02 16.97 -2.31
C VAL A 315 -6.73 15.62 -2.30
N ASP A 316 -8.02 15.68 -2.00
CA ASP A 316 -9.05 14.80 -2.56
C ASP A 316 -8.74 14.38 -4.02
N TYR A 317 -8.36 15.32 -4.90
CA TYR A 317 -8.11 15.03 -6.31
C TYR A 317 -6.78 14.30 -6.64
N ARG A 318 -5.72 14.35 -5.79
CA ARG A 318 -4.42 13.71 -6.12
C ARG A 318 -4.43 12.23 -5.76
N LEU A 319 -5.04 11.89 -4.63
CA LEU A 319 -5.22 10.49 -4.26
C LEU A 319 -6.13 9.80 -5.29
N ALA A 320 -7.25 10.44 -5.66
CA ALA A 320 -8.12 9.97 -6.73
C ALA A 320 -7.38 9.82 -8.08
N ALA A 321 -6.55 10.81 -8.47
CA ALA A 321 -5.75 10.72 -9.70
C ALA A 321 -4.69 9.61 -9.65
N PHE A 322 -4.08 9.37 -8.50
CA PHE A 322 -3.13 8.28 -8.28
C PHE A 322 -3.82 6.91 -8.38
N ILE A 323 -4.99 6.75 -7.75
CA ILE A 323 -5.83 5.54 -7.85
C ILE A 323 -6.21 5.30 -9.31
N ALA A 324 -6.67 6.33 -10.02
CA ALA A 324 -7.03 6.22 -11.43
C ALA A 324 -5.82 5.81 -12.31
N GLY A 325 -4.63 6.33 -12.02
CA GLY A 325 -3.39 5.97 -12.71
C GLY A 325 -2.99 4.50 -12.51
N GLY A 326 -3.12 3.95 -11.30
CA GLY A 326 -2.84 2.53 -11.09
C GLY A 326 -3.95 1.60 -11.59
N ASP A 327 -5.21 2.04 -11.56
CA ASP A 327 -6.31 1.30 -12.22
C ASP A 327 -6.13 1.24 -13.74
N ALA A 328 -5.56 2.28 -14.34
CA ALA A 328 -5.16 2.28 -15.74
C ALA A 328 -4.09 1.24 -16.03
N LEU A 329 -3.06 1.15 -15.19
CA LEU A 329 -2.00 0.15 -15.32
C LEU A 329 -2.56 -1.27 -15.26
N ARG A 330 -3.45 -1.55 -14.31
CA ARG A 330 -4.13 -2.84 -14.19
C ARG A 330 -5.00 -3.16 -15.41
N ALA A 331 -5.70 -2.16 -15.94
CA ALA A 331 -6.59 -2.33 -17.10
C ALA A 331 -5.81 -2.53 -18.40
N LEU A 332 -4.67 -1.84 -18.55
CA LEU A 332 -3.71 -2.06 -19.63
C LEU A 332 -3.16 -3.49 -19.58
N ASP A 333 -2.71 -3.94 -18.41
CA ASP A 333 -2.16 -5.29 -18.24
C ASP A 333 -3.14 -6.39 -18.68
N ALA A 334 -4.44 -6.21 -18.44
CA ALA A 334 -5.49 -7.15 -18.84
C ALA A 334 -5.62 -7.34 -20.36
N LEU A 335 -5.05 -6.46 -21.18
CA LEU A 335 -5.02 -6.60 -22.64
C LEU A 335 -4.08 -7.72 -23.11
N GLY A 336 -3.08 -8.10 -22.30
CA GLY A 336 -2.16 -9.20 -22.60
C GLY A 336 -0.85 -8.78 -23.30
N PRO A 337 0.11 -9.73 -23.43
CA PRO A 337 1.48 -9.47 -23.87
C PRO A 337 1.59 -9.02 -25.34
N GLU A 338 0.58 -9.31 -26.17
CA GLU A 338 0.52 -8.86 -27.57
C GLU A 338 0.49 -7.33 -27.74
N TYR A 339 0.24 -6.59 -26.65
CA TYR A 339 0.31 -5.13 -26.60
C TYR A 339 1.67 -4.59 -26.13
N GLY A 340 2.64 -5.46 -25.81
CA GLY A 340 4.03 -5.07 -25.48
C GLY A 340 4.15 -4.22 -24.22
N LEU A 341 3.29 -4.46 -23.22
CA LEU A 341 3.27 -3.69 -21.97
C LEU A 341 4.35 -4.18 -21.01
N GLU A 342 5.37 -3.36 -20.81
CA GLU A 342 6.35 -3.51 -19.74
C GLU A 342 6.13 -2.42 -18.68
N ILE A 343 6.13 -2.77 -17.40
CA ILE A 343 6.09 -1.76 -16.32
C ILE A 343 7.45 -1.05 -16.28
N THR A 344 7.51 0.19 -16.79
CA THR A 344 8.77 0.95 -16.89
C THR A 344 9.05 1.82 -15.65
N ARG A 345 10.36 2.04 -15.35
CA ARG A 345 10.83 2.89 -14.24
C ARG A 345 10.27 4.31 -14.27
N ASP A 346 10.24 4.92 -15.46
CA ASP A 346 9.78 6.30 -15.62
C ASP A 346 8.25 6.43 -15.47
N GLY A 347 7.49 5.37 -15.80
CA GLY A 347 6.06 5.27 -15.53
C GLY A 347 5.75 5.29 -14.04
N LEU A 348 6.45 4.47 -13.24
CA LEU A 348 6.31 4.44 -11.77
C LEU A 348 6.68 5.79 -11.13
N ARG A 349 7.73 6.47 -11.62
CA ARG A 349 8.14 7.80 -11.13
C ARG A 349 7.10 8.87 -11.39
N ARG A 350 6.47 8.88 -12.56
CA ARG A 350 5.38 9.83 -12.85
C ARG A 350 4.14 9.55 -12.02
N LEU A 351 3.78 8.28 -11.83
CA LEU A 351 2.69 7.89 -10.93
C LEU A 351 2.93 8.42 -9.51
N ALA A 352 4.13 8.25 -8.95
CA ALA A 352 4.49 8.79 -7.65
C ALA A 352 4.37 10.32 -7.56
N ARG A 353 4.77 11.05 -8.62
CA ARG A 353 4.69 12.51 -8.65
C ARG A 353 3.26 13.04 -8.60
N LEU A 354 2.28 12.27 -9.07
CA LEU A 354 0.86 12.62 -8.95
C LEU A 354 0.43 12.66 -7.47
N LEU A 355 0.85 11.67 -6.68
CA LEU A 355 0.55 11.65 -5.24
C LEU A 355 1.36 12.70 -4.48
N LEU A 356 2.66 12.79 -4.75
CA LEU A 356 3.62 13.61 -3.99
C LEU A 356 3.72 15.07 -4.46
N ALA A 357 2.75 15.60 -5.20
CA ALA A 357 2.75 17.00 -5.64
C ALA A 357 4.01 17.43 -6.44
N GLY A 358 4.65 16.50 -7.15
CA GLY A 358 5.91 16.77 -7.85
C GLY A 358 7.17 16.83 -6.97
N THR A 359 7.09 16.52 -5.67
CA THR A 359 8.26 16.43 -4.77
C THR A 359 8.94 15.05 -4.78
N ALA A 360 8.39 14.08 -5.54
CA ALA A 360 8.98 12.76 -5.66
C ALA A 360 10.46 12.88 -6.10
N PRO A 361 11.38 12.16 -5.44
CA PRO A 361 12.80 12.27 -5.74
C PRO A 361 13.10 11.88 -7.19
N PRO A 362 14.19 12.41 -7.79
CA PRO A 362 14.57 12.11 -9.17
C PRO A 362 14.92 10.61 -9.37
N THR A 363 15.23 9.91 -8.29
CA THR A 363 15.53 8.48 -8.24
C THR A 363 15.01 7.89 -6.93
N PHE A 364 14.40 6.72 -6.98
CA PHE A 364 14.12 5.90 -5.80
C PHE A 364 15.33 5.02 -5.48
N THR A 365 16.53 5.62 -5.42
CA THR A 365 17.83 4.94 -5.18
C THR A 365 17.72 3.83 -4.16
N PRO A 366 18.58 2.79 -4.24
CA PRO A 366 18.60 1.70 -3.26
C PRO A 366 18.47 2.29 -1.87
N LEU A 367 17.38 1.95 -1.20
CA LEU A 367 17.15 2.43 0.15
C LEU A 367 18.36 1.99 0.98
N PRO A 368 18.99 2.90 1.74
CA PRO A 368 20.10 2.53 2.57
C PRO A 368 19.64 1.38 3.49
N LEU A 369 20.53 0.41 3.71
CA LEU A 369 20.31 -0.68 4.67
C LEU A 369 20.48 -0.18 6.13
N GLU A 370 20.44 1.14 6.30
CA GLU A 370 20.49 1.85 7.56
C GLU A 370 19.10 1.89 8.21
N VAL A 371 19.12 2.12 9.52
CA VAL A 371 17.91 2.24 10.32
C VAL A 371 17.29 3.62 10.14
N ASP A 372 15.97 3.65 9.93
CA ASP A 372 15.16 4.86 9.84
C ASP A 372 14.21 4.90 11.05
N GLU A 373 14.53 5.73 12.03
CA GLU A 373 13.79 5.79 13.30
C GLU A 373 12.36 6.33 13.13
N GLU A 374 12.13 7.24 12.16
CA GLU A 374 10.78 7.71 11.85
C GLU A 374 9.94 6.58 11.25
N PHE A 375 10.51 5.79 10.34
CA PHE A 375 9.86 4.60 9.80
C PHE A 375 9.54 3.57 10.89
N ARG A 376 10.47 3.34 11.84
CA ARG A 376 10.26 2.42 12.96
C ARG A 376 9.13 2.89 13.89
N ASP A 377 9.10 4.16 14.24
CA ASP A 377 8.05 4.72 15.09
C ASP A 377 6.68 4.68 14.39
N LEU A 378 6.64 5.05 13.10
CA LEU A 378 5.43 5.04 12.28
C LEU A 378 4.71 3.69 12.31
N PHE A 379 5.47 2.60 12.30
CA PHE A 379 4.97 1.23 12.30
C PHE A 379 5.10 0.50 13.65
N GLY A 380 5.37 1.21 14.74
CA GLY A 380 5.28 0.67 16.09
C GLY A 380 6.43 -0.25 16.52
N PHE A 381 7.58 -0.18 15.84
CA PHE A 381 8.83 -0.87 16.21
C PHE A 381 9.68 -0.10 17.24
N ASP A 382 9.36 1.17 17.52
CA ASP A 382 10.01 1.89 18.62
C ASP A 382 9.50 1.38 19.98
N THR A 383 10.44 1.07 20.86
CA THR A 383 10.21 0.65 22.25
C THR A 383 10.28 1.83 23.23
N GLY A 384 10.25 3.07 22.71
CA GLY A 384 10.41 4.30 23.48
C GLY A 384 11.88 4.62 23.80
N LYS A 385 12.81 4.08 23.02
CA LYS A 385 14.25 4.37 23.13
C LYS A 385 14.72 4.94 21.80
N LYS A 386 14.80 6.27 21.73
CA LYS A 386 15.75 6.93 20.82
C LYS A 386 17.09 6.20 20.96
N SER A 387 17.56 5.60 19.88
CA SER A 387 18.87 4.98 19.79
C SER A 387 19.94 6.00 20.21
N ILE A 388 20.30 5.97 21.49
CA ILE A 388 21.63 6.40 21.90
C ILE A 388 22.47 5.18 21.59
N SER A 389 23.06 5.15 20.39
CA SER A 389 24.23 4.31 20.15
C SER A 389 25.17 4.56 21.33
N PRO A 390 25.50 3.54 22.15
CA PRO A 390 26.45 3.75 23.22
C PRO A 390 27.81 3.90 22.55
N SER A 391 28.19 5.15 22.26
CA SER A 391 29.59 5.48 22.10
C SER A 391 30.29 4.94 23.34
N THR A 392 31.23 4.04 23.12
CA THR A 392 31.92 3.19 24.09
C THR A 392 32.61 3.95 25.24
N GLU A 393 32.56 5.29 25.23
CA GLU A 393 33.14 6.18 26.23
C GLU A 393 32.27 6.41 27.49
N LEU A 394 30.93 6.34 27.39
CA LEU A 394 30.07 6.70 28.54
C LEU A 394 30.03 5.62 29.63
N SER A 395 30.25 4.35 29.26
CA SER A 395 30.30 3.22 30.19
C SER A 395 31.59 3.19 31.00
N GLN A 396 32.71 3.71 30.48
CA GLN A 396 33.98 3.79 31.19
C GLN A 396 33.97 4.87 32.29
N HIS A 397 33.27 5.99 32.07
CA HIS A 397 33.26 7.08 33.04
C HIS A 397 32.42 6.82 34.29
N ILE A 398 31.37 5.99 34.18
CA ILE A 398 30.52 5.60 35.32
C ILE A 398 31.24 4.57 36.20
N ILE A 399 32.09 3.72 35.63
CA ILE A 399 32.87 2.72 36.36
C ILE A 399 34.01 3.39 37.14
N ASP A 400 34.64 4.43 36.58
CA ASP A 400 35.74 5.15 37.25
C ASP A 400 35.28 6.02 38.44
N SER A 401 34.05 6.56 38.41
CA SER A 401 33.53 7.38 39.52
C SER A 401 33.10 6.59 40.76
N PHE A 402 32.75 5.30 40.62
CA PHE A 402 32.38 4.45 41.76
C PHE A 402 33.56 3.61 42.32
N GLY A 403 34.66 3.46 41.57
CA GLY A 403 35.85 2.72 42.01
C GLY A 403 36.74 3.45 43.03
N LEU A 404 36.63 4.79 43.15
CA LEU A 404 37.58 5.61 43.91
C LEU A 404 37.37 5.63 45.44
N LEU A 405 36.24 5.14 45.97
CA LEU A 405 35.94 5.20 47.41
C LEU A 405 35.76 3.84 48.11
N GLY A 406 35.86 2.71 47.40
CA GLY A 406 35.61 1.37 47.97
C GLY A 406 36.71 0.31 47.80
N GLY A 407 37.73 0.57 46.97
CA GLY A 407 38.66 -0.47 46.48
C GLY A 407 39.75 -0.95 47.44
N TRP A 408 39.87 -0.42 48.66
CA TRP A 408 41.01 -0.76 49.54
C TRP A 408 40.73 -1.88 50.56
N LEU A 409 39.47 -2.27 50.80
CA LEU A 409 39.15 -3.19 51.91
C LEU A 409 38.58 -4.55 51.51
N LEU A 410 38.33 -4.82 50.23
CA LEU A 410 37.84 -6.13 49.75
C LEU A 410 38.39 -6.41 48.35
N PRO A 411 39.13 -7.51 48.10
CA PRO A 411 39.36 -7.95 46.74
C PRO A 411 38.03 -8.45 46.19
N ALA A 412 37.36 -7.63 45.38
CA ALA A 412 36.23 -8.07 44.61
C ALA A 412 36.75 -8.99 43.50
N ALA A 413 36.74 -10.29 43.77
CA ALA A 413 36.84 -11.31 42.74
C ALA A 413 35.56 -11.26 41.90
N TYR A 414 35.46 -10.30 41.00
CA TYR A 414 34.52 -10.36 39.88
C TYR A 414 35.06 -11.39 38.90
N ALA A 415 34.72 -12.67 39.11
CA ALA A 415 34.64 -13.61 38.01
C ALA A 415 33.42 -13.18 37.18
N ALA A 416 33.59 -12.17 36.32
CA ALA A 416 32.57 -11.82 35.34
C ALA A 416 32.49 -12.99 34.36
N THR A 417 31.48 -13.84 34.55
CA THR A 417 31.09 -14.83 33.55
C THR A 417 30.73 -14.06 32.27
N MET A 418 31.45 -14.36 31.19
CA MET A 418 31.19 -13.84 29.86
C MET A 418 29.72 -14.08 29.47
N SER A 419 29.05 -13.11 28.87
CA SER A 419 27.67 -13.30 28.40
C SER A 419 27.60 -14.36 27.29
N PRO A 420 26.47 -15.07 27.13
CA PRO A 420 26.32 -16.04 26.04
C PRO A 420 26.59 -15.44 24.66
N ALA A 421 26.19 -14.18 24.43
CA ALA A 421 26.42 -13.49 23.16
C ALA A 421 27.92 -13.30 22.86
N GLU A 422 28.70 -12.84 23.85
CA GLU A 422 30.14 -12.65 23.69
C GLU A 422 30.86 -13.99 23.54
N ALA A 423 30.41 -15.04 24.23
CA ALA A 423 30.95 -16.39 24.09
C ALA A 423 30.68 -17.03 22.72
N LEU A 424 29.60 -16.62 22.04
CA LEU A 424 29.21 -17.10 20.71
C LEU A 424 29.88 -16.31 19.57
N LYS A 425 30.61 -15.24 19.86
CA LYS A 425 31.23 -14.39 18.85
C LYS A 425 32.25 -15.17 18.01
N GLY A 426 31.97 -15.31 16.71
CA GLY A 426 32.78 -16.08 15.77
C GLY A 426 32.80 -17.59 16.03
N LEU A 427 31.95 -18.11 16.91
CA LEU A 427 31.95 -19.54 17.26
C LEU A 427 31.15 -20.35 16.23
N VAL A 428 31.81 -21.32 15.61
CA VAL A 428 31.19 -22.29 14.69
C VAL A 428 31.00 -23.61 15.42
N PRO A 429 29.80 -24.22 15.40
CA PRO A 429 29.57 -25.52 15.99
C PRO A 429 30.34 -26.62 15.25
N GLN A 430 31.04 -27.45 16.02
CA GLN A 430 31.86 -28.57 15.61
C GLN A 430 31.53 -29.76 16.52
N ARG A 431 31.90 -30.98 16.13
CA ARG A 431 31.55 -32.19 16.90
C ARG A 431 32.08 -32.17 18.34
N ASP A 432 33.25 -31.59 18.55
CA ASP A 432 33.95 -31.55 19.83
C ASP A 432 33.43 -30.46 20.79
N ASN A 433 32.73 -29.43 20.27
CA ASN A 433 32.15 -28.35 21.08
C ASN A 433 30.62 -28.28 21.00
N LEU A 434 29.95 -29.24 20.33
CA LEU A 434 28.53 -29.14 19.99
C LEU A 434 27.62 -29.00 21.22
N ASN A 435 27.87 -29.77 22.28
CA ASN A 435 27.02 -29.71 23.48
C ASN A 435 27.14 -28.34 24.16
N ASP A 436 28.37 -27.85 24.37
CA ASP A 436 28.61 -26.53 24.97
C ASP A 436 28.04 -25.41 24.09
N TYR A 437 28.13 -25.55 22.76
CA TYR A 437 27.52 -24.62 21.81
C TYR A 437 26.00 -24.58 21.96
N LEU A 438 25.34 -25.74 22.01
CA LEU A 438 23.90 -25.83 22.15
C LEU A 438 23.42 -25.23 23.48
N ASP A 439 24.16 -25.43 24.58
CA ASP A 439 23.86 -24.84 25.88
C ASP A 439 24.03 -23.31 25.90
N LEU A 440 25.06 -22.80 25.23
CA LEU A 440 25.29 -21.36 25.06
C LEU A 440 24.15 -20.72 24.24
N VAL A 441 23.78 -21.31 23.10
CA VAL A 441 22.66 -20.79 22.30
C VAL A 441 21.35 -20.90 23.05
N ALA A 442 21.12 -22.00 23.76
CA ALA A 442 19.91 -22.17 24.56
C ALA A 442 19.78 -21.10 25.65
N SER A 443 20.90 -20.73 26.28
CA SER A 443 20.98 -19.65 27.28
C SER A 443 20.74 -18.29 26.65
N LEU A 444 21.37 -18.00 25.49
CA LEU A 444 21.17 -16.76 24.73
C LEU A 444 19.69 -16.56 24.38
N LEU A 445 19.05 -17.55 23.76
CA LEU A 445 17.65 -17.46 23.33
C LEU A 445 16.70 -17.22 24.52
N GLN A 446 16.98 -17.85 25.67
CA GLN A 446 16.21 -17.63 26.90
C GLN A 446 16.37 -16.22 27.45
N GLU A 447 17.62 -15.75 27.50
CA GLU A 447 17.99 -14.43 28.00
C GLU A 447 17.34 -13.33 27.16
N GLN A 448 17.44 -13.43 25.83
CA GLN A 448 16.83 -12.45 24.92
C GLN A 448 15.30 -12.48 24.99
N SER A 449 14.67 -13.66 25.03
CA SER A 449 13.21 -13.77 25.15
C SER A 449 12.70 -13.15 26.47
N SER A 450 13.38 -13.44 27.58
CA SER A 450 13.04 -12.91 28.91
C SER A 450 13.26 -11.39 28.99
N THR A 451 14.35 -10.90 28.41
CA THR A 451 14.66 -9.47 28.33
C THR A 451 13.63 -8.74 27.50
N TRP A 452 13.22 -9.32 26.37
CA TRP A 452 12.19 -8.75 25.51
C TRP A 452 10.85 -8.63 26.27
N LEU A 453 10.40 -9.67 26.97
CA LEU A 453 9.16 -9.64 27.78
C LEU A 453 9.24 -8.62 28.93
N ALA A 454 10.43 -8.44 29.52
CA ALA A 454 10.63 -7.45 30.56
C ALA A 454 10.43 -6.03 30.03
N GLN A 455 10.89 -5.76 28.81
CA GLN A 455 10.86 -4.44 28.16
C GLN A 455 9.54 -4.16 27.41
N ASN A 456 8.86 -5.19 26.90
CA ASN A 456 7.68 -5.06 26.05
C ASN A 456 6.41 -5.52 26.75
N LYS A 457 5.57 -4.57 27.18
CA LYS A 457 4.30 -4.84 27.88
C LYS A 457 3.11 -5.11 26.95
N LYS A 458 3.31 -5.11 25.63
CA LYS A 458 2.26 -5.39 24.64
C LYS A 458 1.88 -6.87 24.56
N MET A 459 2.74 -7.78 25.05
CA MET A 459 2.46 -9.21 25.04
C MET A 459 1.31 -9.56 26.00
N PRO A 460 0.24 -10.24 25.54
CA PRO A 460 -0.79 -10.76 26.44
C PRO A 460 -0.22 -11.80 27.41
N ASP A 461 -0.58 -11.71 28.70
CA ASP A 461 -0.08 -12.62 29.74
C ASP A 461 -0.23 -14.11 29.39
N ARG A 462 -1.33 -14.48 28.71
CA ARG A 462 -1.61 -15.85 28.27
C ARG A 462 -0.59 -16.41 27.26
N LEU A 463 0.19 -15.54 26.62
CA LEU A 463 1.16 -15.90 25.57
C LEU A 463 2.62 -15.79 26.05
N THR A 464 2.88 -15.22 27.22
CA THR A 464 4.22 -15.02 27.77
C THR A 464 5.04 -16.31 27.79
N ASP A 465 4.46 -17.40 28.29
CA ASP A 465 5.13 -18.71 28.39
C ASP A 465 5.34 -19.40 27.03
N ARG A 466 4.67 -18.90 25.97
CA ARG A 466 4.78 -19.45 24.61
C ARG A 466 5.90 -18.80 23.80
N LEU A 467 6.47 -17.69 24.27
CA LEU A 467 7.49 -16.95 23.52
C LEU A 467 8.82 -17.72 23.40
N ASP A 468 9.38 -18.19 24.51
CA ASP A 468 10.68 -18.89 24.49
C ASP A 468 10.65 -20.15 23.58
N PRO A 469 9.65 -21.04 23.66
CA PRO A 469 9.53 -22.15 22.72
C PRO A 469 9.37 -21.72 21.26
N LEU A 470 8.62 -20.64 20.99
CA LEU A 470 8.46 -20.08 19.64
C LEU A 470 9.80 -19.60 19.07
N VAL A 471 10.57 -18.85 19.86
CA VAL A 471 11.88 -18.31 19.46
C VAL A 471 12.86 -19.45 19.19
N ARG A 472 12.94 -20.44 20.10
CA ARG A 472 13.77 -21.63 19.94
C ARG A 472 13.43 -22.43 18.68
N ALA A 473 12.15 -22.70 18.47
CA ALA A 473 11.68 -23.44 17.31
C ALA A 473 11.99 -22.71 16.00
N THR A 474 11.82 -21.38 15.98
CA THR A 474 12.12 -20.55 14.82
C THR A 474 13.62 -20.57 14.52
N ALA A 475 14.47 -20.26 15.49
CA ALA A 475 15.92 -20.30 15.32
C ALA A 475 16.41 -21.69 14.84
N TRP A 476 15.81 -22.76 15.37
CA TRP A 476 16.15 -24.13 14.97
C TRP A 476 15.74 -24.39 13.52
N LYS A 477 14.52 -23.97 13.16
CA LYS A 477 13.96 -24.18 11.83
C LYS A 477 14.66 -23.37 10.74
N GLU A 478 15.14 -22.18 11.08
CA GLU A 478 15.77 -21.25 10.15
C GLU A 478 17.26 -21.54 9.95
N SER A 479 18.01 -21.76 11.03
CA SER A 479 19.47 -21.92 10.95
C SER A 479 20.01 -23.18 11.61
N CYS A 480 19.17 -23.99 12.24
CA CYS A 480 19.59 -24.99 13.22
C CYS A 480 20.36 -24.38 14.40
N TRP A 481 19.97 -23.19 14.86
CA TRP A 481 20.69 -22.45 15.93
C TRP A 481 22.09 -21.97 15.55
N ARG A 482 22.37 -21.72 14.26
CA ARG A 482 23.70 -21.31 13.77
C ARG A 482 23.74 -19.86 13.34
N GLN A 483 24.58 -19.06 14.00
CA GLN A 483 24.97 -17.73 13.47
C GLN A 483 26.02 -17.85 12.37
N PHE A 484 27.04 -18.70 12.60
CA PHE A 484 28.19 -18.86 11.72
C PHE A 484 28.28 -20.28 11.14
N ALA A 485 28.84 -20.39 9.95
CA ALA A 485 29.17 -21.61 9.24
C ALA A 485 30.63 -21.57 8.75
N GLY A 486 31.08 -22.66 8.14
CA GLY A 486 32.45 -22.79 7.63
C GLY A 486 33.39 -23.42 8.65
N SER A 487 34.64 -22.94 8.69
CA SER A 487 35.67 -23.48 9.58
C SER A 487 35.86 -22.59 10.80
N SER A 488 36.29 -23.13 11.94
CA SER A 488 36.58 -22.33 13.14
C SER A 488 37.71 -21.30 12.95
N LYS A 489 38.52 -21.41 11.88
CA LYS A 489 39.59 -20.45 11.55
C LYS A 489 39.13 -19.30 10.67
N ASP A 490 37.98 -19.46 10.03
CA ASP A 490 37.39 -18.51 9.10
C ASP A 490 35.86 -18.64 9.21
N PRO A 491 35.30 -18.17 10.34
CA PRO A 491 33.86 -18.21 10.57
C PRO A 491 33.17 -17.23 9.61
N GLN A 492 32.19 -17.73 8.86
CA GLN A 492 31.39 -16.94 7.93
C GLN A 492 29.96 -16.88 8.43
N VAL A 493 29.32 -15.70 8.43
CA VAL A 493 27.90 -15.61 8.80
C VAL A 493 27.07 -16.51 7.89
N LEU A 494 26.12 -17.24 8.47
CA LEU A 494 25.23 -18.08 7.70
C LEU A 494 24.33 -17.20 6.82
N ARG A 495 24.33 -17.43 5.51
CA ARG A 495 23.49 -16.70 4.54
C ARG A 495 22.63 -17.68 3.74
N SER A 496 21.36 -17.36 3.56
CA SER A 496 20.48 -18.08 2.63
C SER A 496 20.67 -17.61 1.19
N ALA A 497 20.11 -18.36 0.23
CA ALA A 497 20.12 -17.99 -1.18
C ALA A 497 19.41 -16.65 -1.45
N VAL A 498 18.38 -16.32 -0.65
CA VAL A 498 17.63 -15.04 -0.73
C VAL A 498 18.30 -13.90 0.07
N GLY A 499 19.50 -14.14 0.61
CA GLY A 499 20.29 -13.12 1.34
C GLY A 499 19.93 -12.93 2.81
N ALA A 500 19.15 -13.84 3.40
CA ALA A 500 18.82 -13.80 4.82
C ALA A 500 20.02 -14.23 5.70
N VAL A 501 20.20 -13.63 6.88
CA VAL A 501 21.45 -13.73 7.65
C VAL A 501 21.28 -14.24 9.08
N GLY A 502 22.26 -15.02 9.54
CA GLY A 502 22.46 -15.36 10.95
C GLY A 502 21.46 -16.37 11.53
N MET A 503 21.40 -16.44 12.86
CA MET A 503 20.67 -17.46 13.62
C MET A 503 19.16 -17.46 13.37
N MET A 504 18.58 -16.28 13.20
CA MET A 504 17.16 -16.11 12.92
C MET A 504 16.87 -16.00 11.42
N GLN A 505 17.90 -16.04 10.55
CA GLN A 505 17.79 -15.85 9.09
C GLN A 505 16.94 -14.61 8.74
N ILE A 506 17.38 -13.43 9.20
CA ILE A 506 16.69 -12.17 8.91
C ILE A 506 17.05 -11.70 7.51
N ASN A 507 16.06 -11.43 6.66
CA ASN A 507 16.29 -10.85 5.34
C ASN A 507 16.43 -9.32 5.44
N GLY A 508 17.66 -8.82 5.29
CA GLY A 508 17.98 -7.39 5.37
C GLY A 508 17.28 -6.54 4.30
N ARG A 509 16.91 -7.09 3.13
CA ARG A 509 16.12 -6.35 2.13
C ARG A 509 14.65 -6.24 2.52
N VAL A 510 14.08 -7.31 3.06
CA VAL A 510 12.70 -7.31 3.56
C VAL A 510 12.54 -6.31 4.70
N TRP A 511 13.50 -6.29 5.61
CA TRP A 511 13.46 -5.48 6.82
C TRP A 511 14.37 -4.25 6.80
N ARG A 512 14.80 -3.79 5.62
CA ARG A 512 15.51 -2.52 5.45
C ARG A 512 14.70 -1.38 6.04
N LYS A 513 15.38 -0.33 6.53
CA LYS A 513 14.85 0.74 7.39
C LYS A 513 14.48 0.35 8.82
N VAL A 514 14.29 -0.94 9.12
CA VAL A 514 13.90 -1.40 10.47
C VAL A 514 15.11 -1.88 11.26
N TYR A 515 16.00 -2.66 10.65
CA TYR A 515 17.19 -3.23 11.31
C TYR A 515 18.48 -2.89 10.58
N ASP A 516 19.56 -2.81 11.34
CA ASP A 516 20.92 -2.57 10.88
C ASP A 516 21.53 -3.88 10.35
N LEU A 517 21.88 -3.92 9.06
CA LEU A 517 22.39 -5.13 8.43
C LEU A 517 23.76 -5.57 8.98
N ASP A 518 24.65 -4.63 9.26
CA ASP A 518 25.99 -4.94 9.74
C ASP A 518 25.89 -5.59 11.12
N ARG A 519 25.03 -5.05 11.98
CA ARG A 519 24.76 -5.64 13.30
C ARG A 519 24.04 -6.98 13.21
N LEU A 520 23.11 -7.18 12.26
CA LEU A 520 22.49 -8.50 12.03
C LEU A 520 23.52 -9.58 11.67
N VAL A 521 24.63 -9.18 11.05
CA VAL A 521 25.73 -10.07 10.65
C VAL A 521 26.70 -10.31 11.81
N ASP A 522 27.14 -9.25 12.47
CA ASP A 522 28.24 -9.27 13.43
C ASP A 522 27.80 -9.62 14.87
N GLU A 523 26.55 -9.32 15.26
CA GLU A 523 26.04 -9.43 16.62
C GLU A 523 24.93 -10.49 16.71
N VAL A 524 25.23 -11.64 17.33
CA VAL A 524 24.27 -12.77 17.44
C VAL A 524 23.04 -12.42 18.29
N ASP A 525 23.23 -11.63 19.35
CA ASP A 525 22.16 -11.14 20.21
C ASP A 525 21.28 -10.12 19.49
N TYR A 526 21.86 -9.23 18.66
CA TYR A 526 21.09 -8.34 17.80
C TYR A 526 20.26 -9.12 16.78
N ASN A 527 20.85 -10.14 16.13
CA ASN A 527 20.15 -11.02 15.20
C ASN A 527 18.97 -11.75 15.87
N VAL A 528 19.18 -12.30 17.07
CA VAL A 528 18.13 -12.94 17.86
C VAL A 528 17.04 -11.95 18.26
N ASN A 529 17.41 -10.77 18.77
CA ASN A 529 16.44 -9.75 19.18
C ASN A 529 15.59 -9.26 18.01
N ALA A 530 16.20 -9.00 16.85
CA ALA A 530 15.45 -8.64 15.65
C ALA A 530 14.46 -9.75 15.25
N GLY A 531 14.86 -11.02 15.36
CA GLY A 531 13.95 -12.14 15.11
C GLY A 531 12.80 -12.23 16.13
N ILE A 532 13.04 -11.94 17.41
CA ILE A 532 12.00 -11.87 18.44
C ILE A 532 11.03 -10.72 18.14
N ASP A 533 11.54 -9.54 17.82
CA ASP A 533 10.73 -8.38 17.46
C ASP A 533 9.83 -8.70 16.26
N ILE A 534 10.37 -9.30 15.18
CA ILE A 534 9.59 -9.69 14.00
C ILE A 534 8.52 -10.73 14.34
N LEU A 535 8.87 -11.79 15.08
CA LEU A 535 7.92 -12.84 15.47
C LEU A 535 6.76 -12.27 16.31
N THR A 536 7.09 -11.41 17.27
CA THR A 536 6.09 -10.82 18.16
C THR A 536 5.25 -9.77 17.46
N HIS A 537 5.82 -9.02 16.51
CA HIS A 537 5.08 -8.14 15.61
C HIS A 537 4.05 -8.93 14.78
N TYR A 538 4.46 -10.03 14.14
CA TYR A 538 3.52 -10.90 13.42
C TYR A 538 2.47 -11.53 14.32
N MET A 539 2.81 -11.86 15.56
CA MET A 539 1.86 -12.43 16.50
C MET A 539 0.83 -11.40 16.98
N ILE A 540 1.29 -10.23 17.41
CA ILE A 540 0.46 -9.22 18.08
C ILE A 540 -0.27 -8.36 17.05
N ASP A 541 0.45 -7.78 16.11
CA ASP A 541 -0.06 -6.75 15.21
C ASP A 541 -0.77 -7.36 13.97
N TYR A 542 -0.62 -8.68 13.75
CA TYR A 542 -1.33 -9.39 12.67
C TYR A 542 -2.15 -10.59 13.14
N ALA A 543 -1.55 -11.61 13.77
CA ALA A 543 -2.26 -12.86 14.04
C ALA A 543 -3.39 -12.70 15.06
N ILE A 544 -3.17 -11.93 16.13
CA ILE A 544 -4.22 -11.57 17.08
C ILE A 544 -5.26 -10.67 16.40
N ARG A 545 -4.83 -9.60 15.73
CA ARG A 545 -5.71 -8.63 15.07
C ARG A 545 -6.63 -9.27 14.02
N ARG A 546 -6.13 -10.25 13.26
CA ARG A 546 -6.89 -11.00 12.24
C ARG A 546 -7.66 -12.20 12.81
N GLY A 547 -7.72 -12.35 14.14
CA GLY A 547 -8.57 -13.33 14.80
C GLY A 547 -8.12 -14.78 14.63
N GLU A 548 -6.82 -15.07 14.42
CA GLU A 548 -6.37 -16.46 14.23
C GLU A 548 -6.60 -17.33 15.48
N HIS A 549 -6.56 -16.73 16.66
CA HIS A 549 -6.89 -17.38 17.93
C HIS A 549 -8.39 -17.69 18.10
N GLU A 550 -9.26 -17.10 17.28
CA GLU A 550 -10.70 -17.37 17.25
C GLU A 550 -11.04 -18.57 16.35
N GLN A 551 -10.09 -19.00 15.51
CA GLN A 551 -10.23 -20.20 14.69
C GLN A 551 -10.08 -21.48 15.54
N PRO A 552 -10.61 -22.63 15.08
CA PRO A 552 -10.39 -23.91 15.75
C PRO A 552 -8.89 -24.17 15.96
N GLY A 553 -8.49 -24.40 17.22
CA GLY A 553 -7.08 -24.50 17.62
C GLY A 553 -6.65 -23.45 18.64
N GLY A 554 -7.37 -22.34 18.77
CA GLY A 554 -7.13 -21.34 19.82
C GLY A 554 -5.74 -20.69 19.71
N ASP A 555 -5.08 -20.44 20.84
CA ASP A 555 -3.79 -19.74 20.87
C ASP A 555 -2.65 -20.50 20.16
N ASP A 556 -2.79 -21.80 19.87
CA ASP A 556 -1.83 -22.54 19.04
C ASP A 556 -1.77 -21.99 17.61
N ASN A 557 -2.89 -21.45 17.12
CA ASN A 557 -2.96 -20.82 15.82
C ASN A 557 -2.12 -19.55 15.73
N LEU A 558 -1.95 -18.82 16.84
CA LEU A 558 -1.09 -17.63 16.86
C LEU A 558 0.38 -18.02 16.61
N ILE A 559 0.84 -19.13 17.17
CA ILE A 559 2.21 -19.63 16.97
C ILE A 559 2.43 -20.05 15.51
N LYS A 560 1.50 -20.81 14.94
CA LYS A 560 1.56 -21.26 13.55
C LYS A 560 1.49 -20.10 12.56
N ALA A 561 0.57 -19.17 12.80
CA ALA A 561 0.37 -17.99 11.98
C ALA A 561 1.60 -17.07 12.00
N SER A 562 2.19 -16.86 13.19
CA SER A 562 3.38 -16.02 13.34
C SER A 562 4.56 -16.58 12.56
N TYR A 563 4.81 -17.89 12.62
CA TYR A 563 5.89 -18.50 11.85
C TYR A 563 5.60 -18.55 10.35
N ALA A 564 4.35 -18.82 9.94
CA ALA A 564 3.97 -18.76 8.53
C ALA A 564 4.23 -17.38 7.93
N ALA A 565 3.90 -16.32 8.67
CA ALA A 565 4.21 -14.95 8.30
C ALA A 565 5.72 -14.65 8.35
N TYR A 566 6.44 -15.15 9.36
CA TYR A 566 7.90 -15.03 9.46
C TYR A 566 8.62 -15.56 8.21
N ASN A 567 8.16 -16.70 7.72
CA ASN A 567 8.75 -17.40 6.59
C ASN A 567 8.34 -16.83 5.22
N GLY A 568 7.16 -16.24 5.08
CA GLY A 568 6.63 -15.84 3.76
C GLY A 568 5.88 -14.52 3.69
N GLY A 569 5.91 -13.72 4.74
CA GLY A 569 5.24 -12.41 4.81
C GLY A 569 3.81 -12.44 5.36
N PRO A 570 3.25 -11.28 5.75
CA PRO A 570 1.90 -11.14 6.31
C PRO A 570 0.75 -11.77 5.52
N GLY A 571 0.86 -11.90 4.20
CA GLY A 571 -0.14 -12.52 3.33
C GLY A 571 -0.21 -14.04 3.50
N GLN A 572 0.85 -14.65 4.03
CA GLN A 572 0.97 -16.09 4.27
C GLN A 572 0.46 -16.54 5.64
N LEU A 573 0.01 -15.60 6.48
CA LEU A 573 -0.35 -15.80 7.87
C LEU A 573 -1.38 -16.94 8.11
N ALA A 574 -2.37 -17.07 7.23
CA ALA A 574 -3.42 -18.10 7.35
C ALA A 574 -3.10 -19.41 6.61
N ARG A 575 -1.95 -19.53 5.93
CA ARG A 575 -1.68 -20.65 5.01
C ARG A 575 -1.65 -22.02 5.71
N TYR A 576 -1.24 -22.06 6.98
CA TYR A 576 -1.09 -23.30 7.74
C TYR A 576 -2.41 -24.08 7.91
N ARG A 577 -3.56 -23.39 7.80
CA ARG A 577 -4.91 -23.96 7.93
C ARG A 577 -5.70 -24.02 6.62
N ARG A 578 -5.10 -23.58 5.51
CA ARG A 578 -5.75 -23.53 4.19
C ARG A 578 -5.55 -24.85 3.43
N ASP A 579 -6.62 -25.34 2.82
CA ASP A 579 -6.59 -26.59 2.05
C ASP A 579 -5.84 -26.45 0.73
N ASP A 580 -5.84 -25.26 0.13
CA ASP A 580 -5.18 -24.93 -1.12
C ASP A 580 -3.69 -24.59 -0.99
N THR A 581 -3.14 -24.56 0.23
CA THR A 581 -1.71 -24.30 0.45
C THR A 581 -0.82 -25.36 -0.25
N PRO A 582 0.19 -24.94 -1.03
CA PRO A 582 1.13 -25.86 -1.68
C PRO A 582 1.77 -26.86 -0.72
N ALA A 583 1.96 -28.10 -1.18
CA ALA A 583 2.51 -29.19 -0.35
C ALA A 583 3.86 -28.84 0.29
N ARG A 584 4.72 -28.11 -0.44
CA ARG A 584 6.01 -27.62 0.07
C ARG A 584 5.84 -26.70 1.28
N LEU A 585 4.94 -25.71 1.19
CA LEU A 585 4.69 -24.76 2.29
C LEU A 585 4.03 -25.47 3.49
N LYS A 586 3.08 -26.38 3.26
CA LYS A 586 2.51 -27.23 4.32
C LYS A 586 3.57 -28.03 5.05
N SER A 587 4.55 -28.58 4.33
CA SER A 587 5.66 -29.31 4.95
C SER A 587 6.50 -28.41 5.84
N ILE A 588 6.80 -27.18 5.42
CA ILE A 588 7.55 -26.20 6.21
C ILE A 588 6.84 -25.92 7.53
N ASP A 589 5.54 -25.63 7.48
CA ASP A 589 4.74 -25.27 8.65
C ASP A 589 4.57 -26.47 9.61
N ASN A 590 4.37 -27.69 9.08
CA ASN A 590 4.28 -28.91 9.88
C ASN A 590 5.60 -29.24 10.58
N THR A 591 6.73 -29.09 9.88
CA THR A 591 8.06 -29.29 10.47
C THR A 591 8.31 -28.28 11.59
N PHE A 592 8.02 -26.99 11.37
CA PHE A 592 8.12 -25.99 12.43
C PHE A 592 7.24 -26.34 13.64
N TRP A 593 5.98 -26.71 13.41
CA TRP A 593 5.06 -27.07 14.49
C TRP A 593 5.57 -28.25 15.34
N SER A 594 6.23 -29.22 14.70
CA SER A 594 6.86 -30.33 15.42
C SER A 594 7.99 -29.85 16.35
N TYR A 595 8.85 -28.93 15.88
CA TYR A 595 9.92 -28.36 16.70
C TYR A 595 9.39 -27.52 17.85
N TYR A 596 8.37 -26.68 17.60
CA TYR A 596 7.70 -25.93 18.66
C TYR A 596 7.14 -26.85 19.74
N THR A 597 6.46 -27.93 19.35
CA THR A 597 5.89 -28.89 20.30
C THR A 597 6.98 -29.56 21.16
N SER A 598 8.13 -29.90 20.58
CA SER A 598 9.28 -30.44 21.32
C SER A 598 9.82 -29.43 22.34
N PHE A 599 10.09 -28.20 21.93
CA PHE A 599 10.61 -27.15 22.83
C PHE A 599 9.62 -26.80 23.93
N ASN A 600 8.33 -26.71 23.61
CA ASN A 600 7.27 -26.45 24.57
C ASN A 600 7.13 -27.58 25.62
N SER A 601 7.62 -28.78 25.29
CA SER A 601 7.69 -29.93 26.20
C SER A 601 9.05 -30.06 26.91
N GLY A 602 9.95 -29.09 26.76
CA GLY A 602 11.31 -29.11 27.32
C GLY A 602 12.27 -30.09 26.66
N GLN A 603 11.98 -30.51 25.41
CA GLN A 603 12.80 -31.46 24.65
C GLN A 603 13.49 -30.77 23.47
N LEU A 604 14.76 -31.12 23.25
CA LEU A 604 15.50 -30.72 22.04
C LEU A 604 15.06 -31.60 20.86
N PRO A 605 14.83 -31.04 19.65
CA PRO A 605 14.65 -31.84 18.44
C PRO A 605 15.86 -32.74 18.14
N ASP A 606 15.68 -33.71 17.24
CA ASP A 606 16.77 -34.59 16.83
C ASP A 606 17.92 -33.80 16.19
N VAL A 607 19.01 -33.66 16.94
CA VAL A 607 20.21 -32.89 16.56
C VAL A 607 20.84 -33.41 15.27
N SER A 608 20.68 -34.70 14.97
CA SER A 608 21.25 -35.31 13.76
C SER A 608 20.62 -34.80 12.45
N THR A 609 19.43 -34.20 12.52
CA THR A 609 18.79 -33.55 11.38
C THR A 609 19.51 -32.27 10.93
N CYS A 610 20.30 -31.67 11.82
CA CYS A 610 20.93 -30.37 11.65
C CYS A 610 22.46 -30.43 11.66
N TYR A 611 23.01 -31.36 12.43
CA TYR A 611 24.44 -31.51 12.65
C TYR A 611 24.87 -32.91 12.23
N VAL A 612 25.97 -33.01 11.49
CA VAL A 612 26.52 -34.31 11.10
C VAL A 612 27.18 -34.96 12.31
N VAL A 613 26.41 -35.68 13.12
CA VAL A 613 26.90 -36.54 14.19
C VAL A 613 27.42 -37.82 13.51
N GLY A 614 28.75 -37.93 13.35
CA GLY A 614 29.35 -39.16 12.85
C GLY A 614 29.49 -40.17 14.01
N ASN A 615 29.20 -41.45 13.74
CA ASN A 615 29.54 -42.56 14.64
C ASN A 615 31.03 -42.60 14.98
#